data_AF-A0A9D6QYE1-F1
#
_entry.id   AF-A0A9D6QYE1-F1
#
_cell.length_a   1.000
_cell.length_b   1.000
_cell.length_c   1.000
_cell.angle_alpha   90.00
_cell.angle_beta   90.00
_cell.angle_gamma   90.00
#
_symmetry.space_group_name_H-M   'P 1'
#
loop_
_entity.id
_entity.type
_entity.pdbx_description
1 polymer ?
#
loop_
_entity_poly.entity_id
_entity_poly.type
_entity_poly.pdbx_seq_one_letter_code
_entity_poly.pdbx_strand_id
1 'polypeptide(L)'
;MNRRKLAVEFLGLIGLLVAAFASRRRMIARALKLSPPRFRVRVEKNLRVKMRDGVALATDHYAPRANGSAPAILIRTPYGRDHTGGLLGVIHVFAAHRFAERGYHVLVQDVRGRFGSRENLFRS
;
A
#
# COMPACT_ATOMS: atom_id res chain seq x y z
N MET A 1 -19.78 37.83 17.77
CA MET A 1 -19.47 36.38 17.59
C MET A 1 -18.30 36.01 18.50
N ASN A 2 -18.50 35.14 19.49
CA ASN A 2 -17.52 34.90 20.57
C ASN A 2 -16.37 34.01 20.10
N ARG A 3 -15.14 34.56 20.06
CA ARG A 3 -13.91 33.84 19.69
C ARG A 3 -13.71 32.52 20.48
N ARG A 4 -14.17 32.47 21.74
CA ARG A 4 -14.14 31.25 22.58
C ARG A 4 -15.09 30.14 22.09
N LYS A 5 -16.30 30.48 21.61
CA LYS A 5 -17.24 29.49 21.06
C LYS A 5 -16.73 28.93 19.74
N LEU A 6 -16.21 29.81 18.88
CA LEU A 6 -15.62 29.44 17.60
C LEU A 6 -14.44 28.45 17.80
N ALA A 7 -13.55 28.72 18.77
CA ALA A 7 -12.42 27.83 19.06
C ALA A 7 -12.86 26.42 19.49
N VAL A 8 -13.91 26.31 20.31
CA VAL A 8 -14.44 25.01 20.77
C VAL A 8 -15.09 24.23 19.61
N GLU A 9 -15.81 24.91 18.72
CA GLU A 9 -16.39 24.28 17.52
C GLU A 9 -15.31 23.77 16.55
N PHE A 10 -14.25 24.55 16.32
CA PHE A 10 -13.10 24.12 15.52
C PHE A 10 -12.40 22.90 16.13
N LEU A 11 -12.17 22.89 17.45
CA LEU A 11 -11.60 21.75 18.17
C LEU A 11 -12.49 20.49 18.05
N GLY A 12 -13.81 20.65 18.14
CA GLY A 12 -14.77 19.57 17.95
C GLY A 12 -14.73 18.99 16.53
N LEU A 13 -14.69 19.85 15.51
CA LEU A 13 -14.60 19.43 14.11
C LEU A 13 -13.28 18.72 13.81
N ILE A 14 -12.16 19.24 14.33
CA ILE A 14 -10.85 18.59 14.21
C ILE A 14 -10.89 17.21 14.88
N GLY A 15 -11.46 17.10 16.09
CA GLY A 15 -11.61 15.82 16.78
C GLY A 15 -12.42 14.81 15.97
N LEU A 16 -13.53 15.24 15.37
CA LEU A 16 -14.36 14.41 14.51
C LEU A 16 -13.60 13.94 13.26
N LEU A 17 -12.88 14.84 12.59
CA LEU A 17 -12.04 14.52 11.42
C LEU A 17 -10.92 13.53 11.77
N VAL A 18 -10.28 13.71 12.93
CA VAL A 18 -9.24 12.79 13.43
C VAL A 18 -9.84 11.41 13.73
N ALA A 19 -11.00 11.34 14.39
CA ALA A 19 -11.69 10.09 14.69
C ALA A 19 -12.14 9.36 13.42
N ALA A 20 -12.69 10.08 12.44
CA ALA A 20 -13.06 9.54 11.13
C ALA A 20 -11.83 9.02 10.38
N PHE A 21 -10.74 9.78 10.37
CA PHE A 21 -9.48 9.35 9.78
C PHE A 21 -8.93 8.11 10.48
N ALA A 22 -8.88 8.06 11.81
CA ALA A 22 -8.41 6.88 12.56
C ALA A 22 -9.29 5.64 12.29
N SER A 23 -10.60 5.82 12.15
CA SER A 23 -11.57 4.74 11.94
C SER A 23 -11.69 4.26 10.50
N ARG A 24 -11.19 5.03 9.52
CA ARG A 24 -11.32 4.75 8.08
C ARG A 24 -10.95 3.32 7.69
N ARG A 25 -9.87 2.78 8.27
CA ARG A 25 -9.37 1.42 7.97
C ARG A 25 -10.35 0.34 8.41
N ARG A 26 -10.98 0.51 9.57
CA ARG A 26 -11.97 -0.45 10.11
C ARG A 26 -13.28 -0.39 9.32
N MET A 27 -13.72 0.80 8.95
CA MET A 27 -14.94 0.98 8.15
C MET A 27 -14.81 0.34 6.77
N ILE A 28 -13.71 0.59 6.06
CA ILE A 28 -13.48 -0.02 4.74
C ILE A 28 -13.37 -1.54 4.86
N ALA A 29 -12.66 -2.07 5.87
CA ALA A 29 -12.56 -3.51 6.08
C ALA A 29 -13.92 -4.18 6.33
N ARG A 30 -14.81 -3.52 7.09
CA ARG A 30 -16.20 -3.98 7.32
C ARG A 30 -17.04 -3.93 6.05
N ALA A 31 -16.99 -2.82 5.30
CA ALA A 31 -17.71 -2.68 4.04
C ALA A 31 -17.32 -3.76 3.02
N LEU A 32 -16.02 -4.08 2.95
CA LEU A 32 -15.47 -5.13 2.09
C LEU A 32 -15.56 -6.54 2.70
N LYS A 33 -16.23 -6.73 3.84
CA LYS A 33 -16.38 -8.01 4.57
C LYS A 33 -15.07 -8.77 4.77
N LEU A 34 -13.97 -8.05 5.00
CA LEU A 34 -12.66 -8.68 5.12
C LEU A 34 -12.47 -9.31 6.50
N SER A 35 -11.87 -10.50 6.55
CA SER A 35 -11.48 -11.15 7.82
C SER A 35 -10.53 -10.26 8.64
N PRO A 36 -10.48 -10.38 9.98
CA PRO A 36 -9.58 -9.56 10.79
C PRO A 36 -8.11 -9.69 10.39
N PRO A 37 -7.31 -8.61 10.50
CA PRO A 37 -5.86 -8.70 10.29
C PRO A 37 -5.24 -9.60 11.36
N ARG A 38 -4.39 -10.55 10.95
CA ARG A 38 -3.74 -11.52 11.84
C ARG A 38 -2.25 -11.23 12.04
N PHE A 39 -1.61 -10.57 11.08
CA PHE A 39 -0.16 -10.35 11.08
C PHE A 39 0.19 -8.87 10.91
N ARG A 40 1.31 -8.46 11.52
CA ARG A 40 1.98 -7.21 11.14
C ARG A 40 2.66 -7.38 9.79
N VAL A 41 2.72 -6.31 9.00
CA VAL A 41 3.32 -6.34 7.65
C VAL A 41 4.68 -5.64 7.68
N ARG A 42 5.72 -6.32 7.16
CA ARG A 42 7.00 -5.72 6.78
C ARG A 42 6.91 -5.35 5.30
N VAL A 43 7.34 -4.14 4.94
CA VAL A 43 7.37 -3.70 3.55
C VAL A 43 8.82 -3.47 3.14
N GLU A 44 9.22 -4.13 2.06
CA GLU A 44 10.52 -3.95 1.43
C GLU A 44 10.30 -3.34 0.05
N LYS A 45 10.78 -2.11 -0.14
CA LYS A 45 10.49 -1.31 -1.33
C LYS A 45 11.65 -1.33 -2.30
N ASN A 46 11.37 -1.06 -3.57
CA ASN A 46 12.36 -0.85 -4.62
C ASN A 46 13.27 -2.08 -4.86
N LEU A 47 12.74 -3.28 -4.64
CA LEU A 47 13.40 -4.51 -5.04
C LEU A 47 13.57 -4.53 -6.56
N ARG A 48 14.72 -5.06 -6.99
CA ARG A 48 15.07 -5.17 -8.41
C ARG A 48 15.01 -6.64 -8.80
N VAL A 49 14.03 -6.99 -9.62
CA VAL A 49 13.90 -8.36 -10.13
C VAL A 49 14.41 -8.39 -11.57
N LYS A 50 15.59 -8.99 -11.78
CA LYS A 50 16.21 -9.09 -13.11
C LYS A 50 15.49 -10.13 -13.96
N MET A 51 15.05 -9.73 -15.15
CA MET A 51 14.41 -10.61 -16.13
C MET A 51 15.46 -11.25 -17.05
N ARG A 52 15.05 -12.25 -17.83
CA ARG A 52 15.90 -12.99 -18.78
C ARG A 52 16.61 -12.10 -19.82
N ASP A 53 16.01 -10.97 -20.17
CA ASP A 53 16.55 -10.00 -21.12
C ASP A 53 17.43 -8.92 -20.47
N GLY A 54 17.79 -9.13 -19.19
CA GLY A 54 18.67 -8.23 -18.46
C GLY A 54 17.98 -7.02 -17.82
N VAL A 55 16.74 -6.71 -18.20
CA VAL A 55 16.00 -5.58 -17.61
C VAL A 55 15.52 -5.91 -16.19
N ALA A 56 15.74 -4.97 -15.27
CA ALA A 56 15.27 -5.07 -13.89
C ALA A 56 13.89 -4.40 -13.74
N LEU A 57 12.93 -5.13 -13.18
CA LEU A 57 11.61 -4.59 -12.85
C LEU A 57 11.56 -4.18 -11.38
N ALA A 58 11.07 -2.96 -11.12
CA ALA A 58 10.87 -2.44 -9.79
C ALA A 58 9.69 -3.15 -9.11
N THR A 59 9.95 -3.68 -7.92
CA THR A 59 9.00 -4.49 -7.16
C THR A 59 9.01 -4.07 -5.69
N ASP A 60 7.84 -3.98 -5.07
CA ASP A 60 7.69 -3.80 -3.64
C ASP A 60 7.12 -5.10 -3.04
N HIS A 61 7.68 -5.55 -1.92
CA HIS A 61 7.29 -6.77 -1.22
C HIS A 61 6.64 -6.45 0.13
N TYR A 62 5.41 -6.91 0.30
CA TYR A 62 4.65 -6.83 1.53
C TYR A 62 4.64 -8.22 2.16
N ALA A 63 5.42 -8.41 3.21
CA ALA A 63 5.60 -9.69 3.88
C ALA A 63 4.84 -9.74 5.21
N PRO A 64 4.04 -10.78 5.48
CA PRO A 64 3.49 -11.00 6.81
C PRO A 64 4.62 -11.36 7.78
N ARG A 65 4.60 -10.81 8.99
CA ARG A 65 5.45 -11.29 10.09
C ARG A 65 4.80 -12.55 10.70
N ALA A 66 4.84 -13.64 9.94
CA ALA A 66 4.40 -14.97 10.34
C ALA A 66 5.61 -15.91 10.47
N ASN A 67 5.49 -16.94 11.31
CA ASN A 67 6.47 -18.02 11.36
C ASN A 67 6.11 -19.07 10.29
N GLY A 68 7.09 -19.49 9.48
CA GLY A 68 6.90 -20.52 8.45
C GLY A 68 6.55 -19.98 7.05
N SER A 69 6.32 -20.89 6.11
CA SER A 69 6.00 -20.58 4.72
C SER A 69 4.59 -20.00 4.57
N ALA A 70 4.45 -18.98 3.73
CA ALA A 70 3.17 -18.37 3.39
C ALA A 70 2.97 -18.33 1.86
N PRO A 71 1.71 -18.43 1.39
CA PRO A 71 1.41 -18.27 -0.03
C PRO A 71 1.78 -16.87 -0.54
N ALA A 72 2.07 -16.76 -1.84
CA ALA A 72 2.43 -15.50 -2.49
C ALA A 72 1.39 -15.04 -3.51
N ILE A 73 1.15 -13.73 -3.57
CA ILE A 73 0.34 -13.02 -4.56
C ILE A 73 1.25 -12.08 -5.33
N LEU A 74 1.21 -12.12 -6.65
CA LEU A 74 1.91 -11.18 -7.52
C LEU A 74 0.90 -10.28 -8.22
N ILE A 75 1.09 -8.97 -8.07
CA ILE A 75 0.35 -7.92 -8.76
C ILE A 75 1.32 -7.26 -9.74
N ARG A 76 1.10 -7.42 -11.04
CA ARG A 76 1.85 -6.70 -12.08
C ARG A 76 0.98 -5.58 -12.62
N THR A 77 1.49 -4.36 -12.66
CA THR A 77 0.68 -3.20 -13.01
C THR A 77 1.41 -2.18 -13.90
N PRO A 78 0.75 -1.63 -14.93
CA PRO A 78 1.25 -0.48 -15.69
C PRO A 78 0.93 0.86 -15.02
N TYR A 79 0.26 0.85 -13.86
CA TYR A 79 -0.29 2.04 -13.21
C TYR A 79 0.34 2.34 -11.86
N GLY A 80 1.58 1.89 -11.64
CA GLY A 80 2.38 2.22 -10.47
C GLY A 80 2.17 1.23 -9.33
N ARG A 81 3.28 0.69 -8.83
CA ARG A 81 3.34 -0.19 -7.66
C ARG A 81 3.11 0.55 -6.33
N ASP A 82 3.26 1.87 -6.34
CA ASP A 82 3.17 2.74 -5.18
C ASP A 82 2.33 4.01 -5.50
N HIS A 83 2.38 5.00 -4.61
CA HIS A 83 1.62 6.25 -4.74
C HIS A 83 1.97 7.08 -5.98
N THR A 84 3.09 6.82 -6.67
CA THR A 84 3.43 7.51 -7.93
C THR A 84 2.45 7.17 -9.06
N GLY A 85 1.71 6.05 -8.93
CA GLY A 85 0.66 5.61 -9.83
C GLY A 85 -0.69 6.34 -9.72
N GLY A 86 -0.79 7.36 -8.87
CA GLY A 86 -2.05 8.04 -8.59
C GLY A 86 -3.06 7.12 -7.89
N LEU A 87 -4.35 7.25 -8.23
CA LEU A 87 -5.44 6.51 -7.57
C LEU A 87 -5.26 4.99 -7.65
N LEU A 88 -4.87 4.46 -8.81
CA LEU A 88 -4.67 3.02 -9.01
C LEU A 88 -3.48 2.52 -8.18
N GLY A 89 -2.38 3.26 -8.14
CA GLY A 89 -1.25 2.96 -7.26
C GLY A 89 -1.61 2.91 -5.77
N VAL A 90 -2.45 3.84 -5.31
CA VAL A 90 -2.99 3.82 -3.94
C VAL A 90 -3.83 2.57 -3.69
N ILE A 91 -4.63 2.13 -4.66
CA ILE A 91 -5.42 0.90 -4.56
C ILE A 91 -4.49 -0.34 -4.47
N HIS A 92 -3.41 -0.41 -5.24
CA HIS A 92 -2.46 -1.53 -5.15
C HIS A 92 -1.80 -1.60 -3.77
N VAL A 93 -1.32 -0.46 -3.24
CA VAL A 93 -0.73 -0.39 -1.89
C VAL A 93 -1.74 -0.81 -0.82
N PHE A 94 -2.99 -0.35 -0.96
CA PHE A 94 -4.07 -0.72 -0.05
C PHE A 94 -4.32 -2.23 -0.08
N ALA A 95 -4.50 -2.81 -1.28
CA ALA A 95 -4.76 -4.23 -1.47
C ALA A 95 -3.60 -5.09 -0.94
N ALA A 96 -2.36 -4.74 -1.28
CA ALA A 96 -1.16 -5.46 -0.84
C ALA A 96 -1.06 -5.50 0.70
N HIS A 97 -1.32 -4.38 1.38
CA HIS A 97 -1.38 -4.35 2.84
C HIS A 97 -2.48 -5.26 3.40
N ARG A 98 -3.69 -5.25 2.82
CA ARG A 98 -4.80 -6.10 3.31
C ARG A 98 -4.48 -7.59 3.13
N PHE A 99 -3.94 -8.01 2.00
CA PHE A 99 -3.58 -9.41 1.81
C PHE A 99 -2.41 -9.82 2.72
N ALA A 100 -1.39 -8.97 2.87
CA ALA A 100 -0.27 -9.27 3.77
C ALA A 100 -0.68 -9.34 5.24
N GLU A 101 -1.59 -8.47 5.70
CA GLU A 101 -2.17 -8.57 7.05
C GLU A 101 -2.86 -9.92 7.32
N ARG A 102 -3.24 -10.66 6.27
CA ARG A 102 -3.96 -11.96 6.32
C ARG A 102 -3.06 -13.16 6.04
N GLY A 103 -1.75 -12.95 5.93
CA GLY A 103 -0.77 -14.04 5.85
C GLY A 103 -0.31 -14.38 4.43
N TYR A 104 -0.42 -13.45 3.48
CA TYR A 104 0.10 -13.62 2.13
C TYR A 104 1.36 -12.79 1.91
N HIS A 105 2.41 -13.33 1.31
CA HIS A 105 3.42 -12.48 0.69
C HIS A 105 2.79 -11.79 -0.52
N VAL A 106 2.93 -10.48 -0.65
CA VAL A 106 2.40 -9.76 -1.82
C VAL A 106 3.53 -9.00 -2.49
N LEU A 107 3.75 -9.26 -3.77
CA LEU A 107 4.67 -8.50 -4.60
C LEU A 107 3.87 -7.59 -5.52
N VAL A 108 4.16 -6.29 -5.50
CA VAL A 108 3.59 -5.32 -6.44
C VAL A 108 4.71 -4.86 -7.36
N GLN A 109 4.60 -5.17 -8.65
CA GLN A 109 5.65 -4.96 -9.63
C GLN A 109 5.16 -4.05 -10.75
N ASP A 110 5.97 -3.03 -11.06
CA ASP A 110 5.75 -2.23 -12.26
C ASP A 110 6.14 -3.02 -13.49
N VAL A 111 5.26 -3.03 -14.49
CA VAL A 111 5.58 -3.63 -15.79
C VAL A 111 6.69 -2.86 -16.50
N ARG A 112 7.30 -3.50 -17.50
CA ARG A 112 8.38 -2.93 -18.31
C ARG A 112 8.03 -1.53 -18.86
N GLY A 113 9.02 -0.64 -18.83
CA GLY A 113 8.90 0.71 -19.39
C GLY A 113 8.07 1.68 -18.55
N ARG A 114 7.52 1.24 -17.42
CA ARG A 114 6.67 2.07 -16.54
C ARG A 114 7.34 2.31 -15.20
N PHE A 115 7.13 3.53 -14.67
CA PHE A 115 7.61 3.96 -13.35
C PHE A 115 9.07 3.54 -13.07
N GLY A 116 9.30 2.74 -12.02
CA GLY A 116 10.63 2.29 -11.63
C GLY A 116 11.28 1.25 -12.56
N SER A 117 10.53 0.75 -13.56
CA SER A 117 10.92 -0.29 -14.51
C SER A 117 11.30 0.26 -15.90
N ARG A 118 11.83 1.49 -16.00
CA ARG A 118 12.30 2.10 -17.25
C ARG A 118 13.71 1.61 -17.62
N GLU A 119 13.94 1.43 -18.92
CA GLU A 119 15.12 0.74 -19.48
C GLU A 119 16.46 1.50 -19.30
N ASN A 120 16.42 2.78 -18.90
CA ASN A 120 17.61 3.65 -18.84
C ASN A 120 17.96 4.21 -17.45
N LEU A 121 17.33 3.75 -16.36
CA LEU A 121 17.70 4.20 -15.01
C LEU A 121 18.96 3.51 -14.45
N PHE A 122 19.64 2.66 -15.26
CA PHE A 122 20.65 1.71 -14.79
C PHE A 122 21.95 1.69 -15.61
N ARG A 123 22.20 2.72 -16.43
CA ARG A 123 23.55 3.03 -16.95
C ARG A 123 24.12 4.19 -16.12
N SER A 124 24.73 3.86 -14.99
CA SER A 124 25.65 4.75 -14.24
C SER A 124 26.67 3.89 -13.53
#